data_AF-A0A7J9H227-F1
#
_entry.id   AF-A0A7J9H227-F1
#
_cell.length_a   1.000
_cell.length_b   1.000
_cell.length_c   1.000
_cell.angle_alpha   90.00
_cell.angle_beta   90.00
_cell.angle_gamma   90.00
#
_symmetry.space_group_name_H-M   'P 1'
#
loop_
_entity.id
_entity.type
_entity.pdbx_description
1 polymer ?
#
loop_
_entity_poly.entity_id
_entity_poly.type
_entity_poly.pdbx_seq_one_letter_code
_entity_poly.pdbx_strand_id
1 'polypeptide(L)'
;GYENPREATRRIVCANCHLANKPVDIEFPQPILPDIVFEAVVTIPYNMQLKQVLAYDPASNKDVHFLKYHIYVGENRGRGQIYPDENKSNNIVYNATTIVVDIIHPEPELLVLEGESTKLNQPLTINPDVGGFGQGDIEIVLQDPLHVQGLLFFLASIVFVQILLVLKKKQFEK
;
A
#
# COMPACT_ATOMS: atom_id res chain seq x y z
N GLY A 1 -2.36 16.21 15.41
CA GLY A 1 -1.89 14.89 14.95
C GLY A 1 -3.09 13.97 14.81
N TYR A 2 -3.02 12.95 13.96
CA TYR A 2 -4.12 12.00 13.74
C TYR A 2 -4.08 10.86 14.76
N GLU A 3 -5.24 10.44 15.28
CA GLU A 3 -5.34 9.29 16.20
C GLU A 3 -5.08 7.96 15.47
N ASN A 4 -5.55 7.83 14.23
CA ASN A 4 -5.32 6.68 13.38
C ASN A 4 -4.67 7.13 12.06
N PRO A 5 -3.56 6.51 11.63
CA PRO A 5 -2.92 6.83 10.35
C PRO A 5 -3.76 6.48 9.12
N ARG A 6 -4.86 5.73 9.27
CA ARG A 6 -5.78 5.38 8.18
C ARG A 6 -7.21 5.84 8.50
N GLU A 7 -7.78 6.58 7.57
CA GLU A 7 -9.16 7.06 7.64
C GLU A 7 -10.16 5.94 7.31
N ALA A 8 -11.43 6.10 7.70
CA ALA A 8 -12.51 5.18 7.35
C ALA A 8 -12.72 5.06 5.82
N THR A 9 -12.30 6.08 5.06
CA THR A 9 -12.26 6.11 3.58
C THR A 9 -11.18 5.20 3.00
N ARG A 10 -10.38 4.52 3.83
CA ARG A 10 -9.18 3.73 3.50
C ARG A 10 -7.98 4.55 3.07
N ARG A 11 -8.06 5.89 3.06
CA ARG A 11 -6.95 6.79 2.76
C ARG A 11 -5.97 6.86 3.94
N ILE A 12 -4.68 6.80 3.65
CA ILE A 12 -3.63 7.07 4.65
C ILE A 12 -3.43 8.58 4.81
N VAL A 13 -3.40 9.07 6.05
CA VAL A 13 -3.38 10.51 6.40
C VAL A 13 -2.15 11.25 5.85
N CYS A 14 -1.07 10.54 5.51
CA CYS A 14 0.09 11.10 4.82
C CYS A 14 -0.30 11.80 3.51
N ALA A 15 -1.34 11.31 2.82
CA ALA A 15 -1.86 11.90 1.59
C ALA A 15 -2.50 13.29 1.80
N ASN A 16 -2.71 13.73 3.04
CA ASN A 16 -3.23 15.08 3.33
C ASN A 16 -2.14 16.15 3.19
N CYS A 17 -0.87 15.77 3.35
CA CYS A 17 0.28 16.66 3.19
C CYS A 17 1.09 16.34 1.91
N HIS A 18 1.11 15.08 1.49
CA HIS A 18 1.78 14.61 0.28
C HIS A 18 0.77 14.39 -0.84
N LEU A 19 0.61 15.41 -1.68
CA LEU A 19 -0.48 15.52 -2.67
C LEU A 19 -0.14 14.83 -4.00
N ALA A 20 1.15 14.72 -4.34
CA ALA A 20 1.58 13.99 -5.52
C ALA A 20 1.39 12.48 -5.30
N ASN A 21 0.91 11.77 -6.32
CA ASN A 21 0.71 10.33 -6.28
C ASN A 21 1.82 9.60 -7.04
N LYS A 22 2.41 8.56 -6.44
CA LYS A 22 3.35 7.64 -7.13
C LYS A 22 3.00 6.19 -6.82
N PRO A 23 3.17 5.26 -7.79
CA PRO A 23 2.91 3.85 -7.55
C PRO A 23 3.91 3.28 -6.52
N VAL A 24 3.42 2.29 -5.78
CA VAL A 24 4.15 1.54 -4.74
C VAL A 24 3.90 0.07 -5.00
N ASP A 25 4.99 -0.68 -5.15
CA ASP A 25 4.96 -2.13 -5.34
C ASP A 25 5.31 -2.83 -4.02
N ILE A 26 4.45 -3.77 -3.63
CA ILE A 26 4.52 -4.46 -2.36
C ILE A 26 4.51 -5.96 -2.62
N GLU A 27 5.52 -6.67 -2.12
CA GLU A 27 5.62 -8.12 -2.26
C GLU A 27 5.69 -8.78 -0.88
N PHE A 28 4.87 -9.82 -0.69
CA PHE A 28 4.87 -10.65 0.51
C PHE A 28 4.86 -12.13 0.11
N PRO A 29 5.51 -13.01 0.91
CA PRO A 29 5.39 -14.44 0.71
C PRO A 29 3.96 -14.89 1.05
N GLN A 30 3.36 -15.74 0.20
CA GLN A 30 2.06 -16.36 0.44
C GLN A 30 2.12 -17.88 0.18
N PRO A 31 1.58 -18.75 1.07
CA PRO A 31 1.01 -18.50 2.40
C PRO A 31 2.07 -18.44 3.53
N ILE A 32 1.70 -17.91 4.71
CA ILE A 32 2.58 -17.82 5.88
C ILE A 32 2.03 -18.69 7.03
N LEU A 33 2.94 -19.40 7.70
CA LEU A 33 2.63 -20.26 8.85
C LEU A 33 2.77 -19.46 10.18
N PRO A 34 2.07 -19.87 11.25
CA PRO A 34 2.20 -19.25 12.57
C PRO A 34 3.62 -19.37 13.14
N ASP A 35 4.02 -18.39 13.97
CA ASP A 35 5.32 -18.29 14.65
C ASP A 35 6.56 -18.30 13.73
N ILE A 36 6.39 -17.89 12.46
CA ILE A 36 7.48 -17.69 11.51
C ILE A 36 7.77 -16.19 11.34
N VAL A 37 9.06 -15.84 11.36
CA VAL A 37 9.55 -14.53 10.91
C VAL A 37 9.65 -14.54 9.39
N PHE A 38 9.02 -13.57 8.74
CA PHE A 38 9.08 -13.43 7.28
C PHE A 38 9.52 -12.03 6.87
N GLU A 39 10.03 -11.94 5.65
CA GLU A 39 10.46 -10.68 5.04
C GLU A 39 9.30 -10.08 4.25
N ALA A 40 8.99 -8.82 4.58
CA ALA A 40 8.07 -7.99 3.82
C ALA A 40 8.90 -7.10 2.88
N VAL A 41 8.82 -7.34 1.56
CA VAL A 41 9.58 -6.55 0.58
C VAL A 41 8.70 -5.40 0.12
N VAL A 42 9.06 -4.20 0.58
CA VAL A 42 8.46 -2.95 0.10
C VAL A 42 9.46 -2.33 -0.86
N THR A 43 9.21 -2.38 -2.16
CA THR A 43 10.18 -1.97 -3.17
C THR A 43 10.26 -0.44 -3.23
N ILE A 44 11.26 0.12 -2.54
CA ILE A 44 11.65 1.52 -2.62
C ILE A 44 12.92 1.59 -3.47
N PRO A 45 13.01 2.40 -4.53
CA PRO A 45 14.21 2.52 -5.37
C PRO A 45 15.39 3.26 -4.69
N TYR A 46 15.56 3.11 -3.37
CA TYR A 46 16.70 3.57 -2.58
C TYR A 46 16.97 2.59 -1.42
N ASN A 47 18.13 2.69 -0.75
CA ASN A 47 18.62 1.74 0.25
C ASN A 47 17.57 1.39 1.33
N MET A 48 17.07 0.15 1.31
CA MET A 48 15.98 -0.33 2.16
C MET A 48 16.52 -0.90 3.48
N GLN A 49 15.95 -0.47 4.61
CA GLN A 49 15.94 -1.29 5.82
C GLN A 49 14.76 -2.27 5.72
N LEU A 50 15.05 -3.54 5.48
CA LEU A 50 14.05 -4.62 5.48
C LEU A 50 13.39 -4.70 6.87
N LYS A 51 12.05 -4.70 6.91
CA LYS A 51 11.30 -4.84 8.16
C LYS A 51 10.86 -6.30 8.34
N GLN A 52 11.30 -6.91 9.43
CA GLN A 52 10.85 -8.24 9.84
C GLN A 52 9.50 -8.12 10.56
N VAL A 53 8.57 -9.00 10.19
CA VAL A 53 7.26 -9.12 10.82
C VAL A 53 7.12 -10.53 11.39
N LEU A 54 6.57 -10.63 12.61
CA LEU A 54 6.29 -11.90 13.28
C LEU A 54 4.80 -12.24 13.10
N ALA A 55 4.51 -13.44 12.60
CA ALA A 55 3.17 -14.01 12.63
C ALA A 55 2.91 -14.66 14.00
N TYR A 56 1.79 -14.35 14.65
CA TYR A 56 1.41 -14.97 15.92
C TYR A 56 0.69 -16.30 15.74
N ASP A 57 0.96 -17.29 16.59
CA ASP A 57 0.18 -18.53 16.67
C ASP A 57 -1.19 -18.33 17.37
N PRO A 58 -2.32 -18.62 16.69
CA PRO A 58 -3.66 -18.67 17.27
C PRO A 58 -3.81 -19.55 18.52
N ALA A 59 -2.96 -20.58 18.71
CA ALA A 59 -2.99 -21.40 19.91
C ALA A 59 -2.47 -20.64 21.14
N SER A 60 -1.53 -19.71 20.94
CA SER A 60 -0.96 -18.86 21.99
C SER A 60 -1.80 -17.60 22.24
N ASN A 61 -2.39 -17.03 21.18
CA ASN A 61 -3.16 -15.80 21.22
C ASN A 61 -4.58 -16.01 20.68
N LYS A 62 -5.58 -15.88 21.56
CA LYS A 62 -6.99 -16.12 21.24
C LYS A 62 -7.63 -15.04 20.36
N ASP A 63 -6.99 -13.89 20.22
CA ASP A 63 -7.47 -12.79 19.37
C ASP A 63 -7.05 -12.97 17.91
N VAL A 64 -6.16 -13.93 17.62
CA VAL A 64 -5.67 -14.25 16.28
C VAL A 64 -6.32 -15.54 15.80
N HIS A 65 -6.72 -15.57 14.53
CA HIS A 65 -7.42 -16.70 13.91
C HIS A 65 -6.83 -17.01 12.53
N PHE A 66 -6.93 -18.27 12.08
CA PHE A 66 -6.52 -18.65 10.73
C PHE A 66 -7.47 -18.08 9.67
N LEU A 67 -7.13 -16.90 9.17
CA LEU A 67 -7.93 -16.11 8.24
C LEU A 67 -7.03 -15.38 7.24
N LYS A 68 -7.70 -14.73 6.28
CA LYS A 68 -7.06 -13.75 5.41
C LYS A 68 -7.05 -12.39 6.12
N TYR A 69 -5.87 -11.81 6.27
CA TYR A 69 -5.67 -10.48 6.85
C TYR A 69 -5.27 -9.49 5.76
N HIS A 70 -5.57 -8.21 5.98
CA HIS A 70 -5.11 -7.13 5.12
C HIS A 70 -3.91 -6.43 5.75
N ILE A 71 -2.90 -6.14 4.93
CA ILE A 71 -1.75 -5.31 5.26
C ILE A 71 -1.85 -4.06 4.40
N TYR A 72 -1.76 -2.89 5.04
CA TYR A 72 -1.81 -1.59 4.40
C TYR A 72 -0.45 -0.92 4.53
N VAL A 73 0.08 -0.43 3.42
CA VAL A 73 1.38 0.25 3.38
C VAL A 73 1.20 1.60 2.70
N GLY A 74 1.73 2.64 3.32
CA GLY A 74 1.89 3.95 2.71
C GLY A 74 3.37 4.25 2.56
N GLU A 75 3.77 4.69 1.37
CA GLU A 75 5.14 5.09 1.06
C GLU A 75 5.15 6.55 0.63
N ASN A 76 6.08 7.34 1.14
CA ASN A 76 6.28 8.72 0.68
C ASN A 76 7.69 8.89 0.12
N ARG A 77 7.80 9.57 -1.02
CA ARG A 77 9.07 9.98 -1.63
C ARG A 77 9.10 11.51 -1.71
N GLY A 78 10.09 12.14 -1.08
CA GLY A 78 10.28 13.60 -1.11
C GLY A 78 9.59 14.38 0.02
N ARG A 79 9.65 15.71 -0.06
CA ARG A 79 9.11 16.63 0.95
C ARG A 79 7.60 16.83 0.75
N GLY A 80 6.87 17.09 1.84
CA GLY A 80 5.43 17.38 1.79
C GLY A 80 5.13 18.77 1.25
N GLN A 81 3.89 18.97 0.79
CA GLN A 81 3.39 20.24 0.27
C GLN A 81 2.87 21.16 1.38
N ILE A 82 2.30 20.58 2.44
CA ILE A 82 1.59 21.30 3.51
C ILE A 82 2.20 20.94 4.86
N TYR A 83 2.39 21.95 5.71
CA TYR A 83 2.85 21.78 7.08
C TYR A 83 1.68 21.48 8.06
N PRO A 84 1.95 20.96 9.26
CA PRO A 84 0.92 20.67 10.26
C PRO A 84 0.11 21.89 10.73
N ASP A 85 0.62 23.11 10.53
CA ASP A 85 -0.05 24.39 10.80
C ASP A 85 -0.89 24.88 9.61
N GLU A 86 -1.11 24.02 8.61
CA GLU A 86 -1.84 24.29 7.36
C GLU A 86 -1.16 25.29 6.41
N ASN A 87 0.03 25.76 6.75
CA ASN A 87 0.80 26.62 5.87
C ASN A 87 1.40 25.83 4.70
N LYS A 88 1.43 26.48 3.53
CA LYS A 88 2.04 25.93 2.31
C LYS A 88 3.57 25.94 2.44
N SER A 89 4.19 24.82 2.09
CA SER A 89 5.64 24.74 1.94
C SER A 89 6.11 25.34 0.61
N ASN A 90 7.42 25.37 0.38
CA ASN A 90 7.97 25.76 -0.90
C ASN A 90 7.95 24.63 -1.97
N ASN A 91 7.45 23.44 -1.64
CA ASN A 91 7.31 22.30 -2.55
C ASN A 91 5.89 22.18 -3.17
N ILE A 92 5.22 23.30 -3.43
CA ILE A 92 3.84 23.35 -3.97
C ILE A 92 3.71 24.47 -5.01
N VAL A 93 2.71 24.36 -5.89
CA VAL A 93 2.31 25.43 -6.80
C VAL A 93 1.57 26.55 -6.05
N TYR A 94 1.97 27.79 -6.31
CA TYR A 94 1.29 29.00 -5.85
C TYR A 94 0.34 29.49 -6.93
N ASN A 95 -0.91 29.76 -6.57
CA ASN A 95 -1.94 30.25 -7.49
C ASN A 95 -2.28 31.71 -7.17
N ALA A 96 -2.62 32.48 -8.21
CA ALA A 96 -3.03 33.87 -8.10
C ALA A 96 -4.31 34.00 -7.26
N THR A 97 -4.23 34.77 -6.18
CA THR A 97 -5.41 35.12 -5.37
C THR A 97 -6.01 36.45 -5.84
N THR A 98 -7.20 36.79 -5.32
CA THR A 98 -7.79 38.13 -5.51
C THR A 98 -7.16 39.21 -4.64
N ILE A 99 -6.13 38.88 -3.84
CA ILE A 99 -5.48 39.78 -2.88
C ILE A 99 -4.32 40.50 -3.56
N VAL A 100 -4.03 41.73 -3.13
CA VAL A 100 -3.07 42.66 -3.76
C VAL A 100 -1.60 42.19 -3.68
N VAL A 101 -1.24 41.33 -2.73
CA VAL A 101 0.14 40.83 -2.54
C VAL A 101 0.13 39.35 -2.16
N ASP A 102 0.64 38.49 -3.04
CA ASP A 102 0.88 37.07 -2.78
C ASP A 102 2.34 36.84 -2.35
N ILE A 103 2.55 36.14 -1.23
CA ILE A 103 3.88 35.79 -0.73
C ILE A 103 4.26 34.40 -1.25
N ILE A 104 5.33 34.31 -2.03
CA ILE A 104 5.86 33.06 -2.58
C ILE A 104 7.18 32.73 -1.87
N HIS A 105 7.30 31.52 -1.35
CA HIS A 105 8.54 31.05 -0.73
C HIS A 105 9.65 30.87 -1.77
N PRO A 106 10.93 30.97 -1.39
CA PRO A 106 12.04 30.68 -2.31
C PRO A 106 12.07 29.18 -2.65
N GLU A 107 12.19 28.85 -3.94
CA GLU A 107 12.42 27.54 -4.59
C GLU A 107 11.61 27.34 -5.89
N PRO A 108 10.28 27.56 -5.93
CA PRO A 108 9.50 27.38 -7.16
C PRO A 108 9.78 28.49 -8.18
N GLU A 109 9.99 28.09 -9.45
CA GLU A 109 10.26 29.01 -10.55
C GLU A 109 8.97 29.74 -10.98
N LEU A 110 9.05 31.05 -11.24
CA LEU A 110 7.91 31.88 -11.63
C LEU A 110 7.58 31.70 -13.11
N LEU A 111 6.30 31.52 -13.42
CA LEU A 111 5.78 31.45 -14.80
C LEU A 111 5.36 32.82 -15.35
N VAL A 112 5.08 33.76 -14.47
CA VAL A 112 4.48 35.06 -14.79
C VAL A 112 5.55 36.14 -14.78
N LEU A 113 5.48 37.05 -15.75
CA LEU A 113 6.37 38.21 -15.84
C LEU A 113 5.71 39.46 -15.23
N GLU A 114 6.53 40.42 -14.81
CA GLU A 114 6.03 41.70 -14.29
C GLU A 114 5.10 42.39 -15.30
N GLY A 115 3.85 42.66 -14.89
CA GLY A 115 2.86 43.37 -15.71
C GLY A 115 1.84 42.50 -16.46
N GLU A 116 1.90 41.17 -16.33
CA GLU A 116 0.90 40.27 -16.94
C GLU A 116 -0.43 40.25 -16.16
N SER A 117 -1.57 40.25 -16.86
CA SER A 117 -2.89 40.14 -16.23
C SER A 117 -3.20 38.68 -15.90
N THR A 118 -3.10 38.31 -14.62
CA THR A 118 -3.42 36.95 -14.15
C THR A 118 -4.91 36.78 -13.87
N LYS A 119 -5.47 35.62 -14.23
CA LYS A 119 -6.82 35.24 -13.81
C LYS A 119 -6.80 34.64 -12.41
N LEU A 120 -7.91 34.76 -11.67
CA LEU A 120 -8.05 34.10 -10.37
C LEU A 120 -7.77 32.59 -10.50
N ASN A 121 -6.99 32.05 -9.56
CA ASN A 121 -6.52 30.66 -9.51
C ASN A 121 -5.56 30.25 -10.64
N GLN A 122 -5.07 31.18 -11.46
CA GLN A 122 -3.99 30.88 -12.41
C GLN A 122 -2.70 30.53 -11.66
N PRO A 123 -1.98 29.46 -12.03
CA PRO A 123 -0.70 29.11 -11.40
C PRO A 123 0.35 30.19 -11.69
N LEU A 124 1.00 30.67 -10.64
CA LEU A 124 2.08 31.67 -10.71
C LEU A 124 3.46 31.01 -10.83
N THR A 125 3.58 29.75 -10.40
CA THR A 125 4.85 29.02 -10.35
C THR A 125 4.78 27.67 -11.06
N ILE A 126 5.93 27.18 -11.52
CA ILE A 126 6.12 25.78 -11.91
C ILE A 126 6.01 24.90 -10.66
N ASN A 127 5.50 23.67 -10.80
CA ASN A 127 5.47 22.70 -9.71
C ASN A 127 6.90 22.17 -9.45
N PRO A 128 7.52 22.48 -8.29
CA PRO A 128 8.85 21.96 -7.97
C PRO A 128 8.82 20.50 -7.51
N ASP A 129 7.64 19.94 -7.22
CA ASP A 129 7.53 18.60 -6.64
C ASP A 129 7.84 17.50 -7.66
N VAL A 130 8.92 16.76 -7.40
CA VAL A 130 9.31 15.55 -8.12
C VAL A 130 9.01 14.27 -7.31
N GLY A 131 8.47 14.44 -6.10
CA GLY A 131 8.12 13.40 -5.15
C GLY A 131 6.72 12.81 -5.35
N GLY A 132 6.26 12.08 -4.34
CA GLY A 132 4.89 11.59 -4.27
C GLY A 132 4.70 10.52 -3.21
N PHE A 133 3.46 10.46 -2.74
CA PHE A 133 2.95 9.44 -1.85
C PHE A 133 2.24 8.36 -2.66
N GLY A 134 2.41 7.11 -2.24
CA GLY A 134 1.65 5.99 -2.76
C GLY A 134 1.15 5.12 -1.65
N GLN A 135 0.05 4.45 -1.92
CA GLN A 135 -0.57 3.51 -1.01
C GLN A 135 -0.76 2.17 -1.73
N GLY A 136 -0.49 1.08 -1.03
CA GLY A 136 -0.81 -0.26 -1.49
C GLY A 136 -1.47 -1.08 -0.39
N ASP A 137 -2.39 -1.93 -0.83
CA ASP A 137 -3.16 -2.83 0.00
C ASP A 137 -2.82 -4.26 -0.46
N ILE A 138 -2.38 -5.11 0.46
CA ILE A 138 -2.09 -6.52 0.18
C ILE A 138 -2.80 -7.41 1.19
N GLU A 139 -3.08 -8.64 0.79
CA GLU A 139 -3.68 -9.64 1.66
C GLU A 139 -2.64 -10.71 2.01
N ILE A 140 -2.74 -11.25 3.21
CA ILE A 140 -1.91 -12.37 3.68
C ILE A 140 -2.84 -13.45 4.21
N VAL A 141 -2.53 -14.70 3.92
CA VAL A 141 -3.29 -15.85 4.46
C VAL A 141 -2.44 -16.49 5.55
N LEU A 142 -2.97 -16.44 6.78
CA LEU A 142 -2.41 -17.19 7.91
C LEU A 142 -2.99 -18.60 7.85
N GLN A 143 -2.13 -19.58 7.52
CA GLN A 143 -2.58 -20.93 7.22
C GLN A 143 -2.23 -21.91 8.35
N ASP A 144 -3.20 -22.75 8.71
CA ASP A 144 -2.96 -23.93 9.57
C ASP A 144 -2.36 -25.08 8.73
N PRO A 145 -1.16 -25.60 9.08
CA PRO A 145 -0.60 -26.79 8.45
C PRO A 145 -1.56 -27.99 8.38
N LEU A 146 -2.40 -28.18 9.41
CA LEU A 146 -3.30 -29.33 9.50
C LEU A 146 -4.40 -29.28 8.43
N HIS A 147 -4.88 -28.09 8.09
CA HIS A 147 -5.82 -27.91 6.98
C HIS A 147 -5.21 -28.30 5.63
N VAL A 148 -3.94 -27.97 5.41
CA VAL A 148 -3.23 -28.33 4.17
C VAL A 148 -3.03 -29.84 4.10
N GLN A 149 -2.64 -30.48 5.20
CA GLN A 149 -2.51 -31.94 5.26
C GLN A 149 -3.84 -32.65 4.99
N GLY A 150 -4.92 -32.20 5.63
CA GLY A 150 -6.26 -32.74 5.40
C GLY A 150 -6.69 -32.60 3.94
N LEU A 151 -6.42 -31.45 3.31
CA LEU A 151 -6.69 -31.22 1.89
C LEU A 151 -5.91 -32.19 0.99
N LEU A 152 -4.62 -32.42 1.26
CA LEU A 152 -3.80 -33.35 0.48
C LEU A 152 -4.33 -34.80 0.57
N PHE A 153 -4.71 -35.26 1.77
CA PHE A 153 -5.33 -36.57 1.94
C PHE A 153 -6.66 -36.68 1.19
N PHE A 154 -7.49 -35.66 1.27
CA PHE A 154 -8.77 -35.61 0.56
C PHE A 154 -8.57 -35.68 -0.96
N LEU A 155 -7.65 -34.88 -1.53
CA LEU A 155 -7.34 -34.91 -2.96
C LEU A 155 -6.77 -36.27 -3.39
N ALA A 156 -5.89 -36.87 -2.60
CA ALA A 156 -5.38 -38.21 -2.87
C ALA A 156 -6.50 -39.26 -2.90
N SER A 157 -7.48 -39.15 -1.98
CA SER A 157 -8.63 -40.05 -1.95
C SER A 157 -9.52 -39.91 -3.19
N ILE A 158 -9.73 -38.68 -3.69
CA ILE A 158 -10.48 -38.44 -4.94
C ILE A 158 -9.78 -39.09 -6.12
N VAL A 159 -8.47 -38.88 -6.26
CA VAL A 159 -7.69 -39.46 -7.36
C VAL A 159 -7.75 -40.99 -7.30
N PHE A 160 -7.62 -41.55 -6.10
CA PHE A 160 -7.74 -43.00 -5.88
C PHE A 160 -9.11 -43.53 -6.32
N VAL A 161 -10.21 -42.88 -5.92
CA VAL A 161 -11.57 -43.26 -6.31
C VAL A 161 -11.76 -43.12 -7.83
N GLN A 162 -11.26 -42.04 -8.45
CA GLN A 162 -11.34 -41.85 -9.90
C GLN A 162 -10.62 -42.97 -10.67
N ILE A 163 -9.44 -43.39 -10.22
CA ILE A 163 -8.71 -44.51 -10.82
C ILE A 163 -9.54 -45.80 -10.72
N LEU A 164 -10.10 -46.11 -9.54
CA LEU A 164 -10.92 -47.30 -9.35
C LEU A 164 -12.17 -47.30 -10.23
N LEU A 165 -12.84 -46.15 -10.38
CA LEU A 165 -14.01 -46.02 -11.25
C LEU A 165 -13.65 -46.26 -12.73
N VAL A 166 -12.53 -45.72 -13.20
CA VAL A 166 -12.05 -45.94 -14.58
C VAL A 166 -11.67 -47.40 -14.81
N LEU A 167 -10.95 -48.02 -13.88
CA LEU A 167 -10.61 -49.44 -13.96
C LEU A 167 -11.87 -50.30 -13.97
N LYS A 168 -12.85 -50.00 -13.11
CA LYS A 168 -14.11 -50.76 -13.06
C LYS A 168 -14.93 -50.59 -14.33
N LYS A 169 -14.96 -49.40 -14.93
CA LYS A 169 -15.59 -49.16 -16.24
C LYS A 169 -14.95 -50.03 -17.33
N LYS A 170 -13.62 -50.01 -17.44
CA LYS A 170 -12.89 -50.84 -18.42
C LYS A 170 -13.10 -52.35 -18.23
N GLN A 171 -13.33 -52.81 -17.01
CA GLN A 171 -13.64 -54.22 -16.71
C GLN A 171 -15.05 -54.62 -17.18
N PHE A 172 -16.00 -53.67 -17.24
CA PHE A 172 -17.37 -53.94 -17.67
C PHE A 172 -17.57 -53.81 -19.19
N GLU A 173 -16.82 -52.92 -19.83
CA GLU A 173 -16.82 -52.79 -21.30
C GLU A 173 -16.11 -53.95 -22.03
N LYS A 174 -15.43 -54.83 -21.28
CA LYS A 174 -14.79 -56.04 -21.79
C LYS A 174 -15.73 -57.23 -21.67
#